data_AF-A0A353EP66-F1
#
_entry.id   AF-A0A353EP66-F1
#
_cell.length_a   1.000
_cell.length_b   1.000
_cell.length_c   1.000
_cell.angle_alpha   90.00
_cell.angle_beta   90.00
_cell.angle_gamma   90.00
#
_symmetry.space_group_name_H-M   'P 1'
#
loop_
_entity.id
_entity.type
_entity.pdbx_description
1 polymer ?
#
loop_
_entity_poly.entity_id
_entity_poly.type
_entity_poly.pdbx_seq_one_letter_code
_entity_poly.pdbx_strand_id
1 'polypeptide(L)'
;MTLGLWSDPKIKDWGWSQKMALACFKDEKCKDWYKHGMPTTSDENKTFITVANKARIYENLAQIFEKHGYTFSLKSMEKVMALRVNELPFSNFLKQEGVIGNPKLMFDAGASYFVIEQTRKQK
;
A
#
# COMPACT_ATOMS: atom_id res chain seq x y z
N MET A 1 18.21 23.50 -18.35
CA MET A 1 17.79 22.10 -18.17
C MET A 1 18.06 21.74 -16.73
N THR A 2 17.13 22.06 -15.83
CA THR A 2 17.29 21.88 -14.38
C THR A 2 16.60 20.58 -13.98
N LEU A 3 17.39 19.63 -13.50
CA LEU A 3 16.94 18.40 -12.85
C LEU A 3 16.17 18.78 -11.57
N GLY A 4 14.85 18.97 -11.70
CA GLY A 4 13.93 19.13 -10.58
C GLY A 4 13.71 17.79 -9.88
N LEU A 5 14.74 17.32 -9.17
CA LEU A 5 14.79 16.02 -8.53
C LEU A 5 14.61 16.13 -7.01
N TRP A 6 13.68 16.98 -6.56
CA TRP A 6 13.23 17.01 -5.17
C TRP A 6 11.78 17.45 -5.18
N SER A 7 10.87 16.54 -4.81
CA SER A 7 9.48 16.84 -4.53
C SER A 7 9.39 18.04 -3.59
N ASP A 8 8.50 18.98 -3.90
CA ASP A 8 8.15 20.07 -2.98
C ASP A 8 7.79 19.45 -1.61
N PRO A 9 8.45 19.82 -0.50
CA PRO A 9 8.14 19.29 0.84
C PRO A 9 6.68 19.55 1.26
N LYS A 10 5.94 20.39 0.54
CA LYS A 10 4.49 20.61 0.72
C LYS A 10 3.61 19.60 0.00
N ILE A 11 4.14 18.80 -0.93
CA ILE A 11 3.42 17.73 -1.61
C ILE A 11 3.90 16.40 -1.01
N LYS A 12 3.32 16.05 0.15
CA LYS A 12 3.42 14.68 0.62
C LYS A 12 2.55 13.83 -0.30
N ASP A 13 3.19 13.13 -1.24
CA ASP A 13 2.51 12.20 -2.13
C ASP A 13 2.05 10.98 -1.31
N TRP A 14 0.74 10.88 -1.13
CA TRP A 14 0.09 9.78 -0.43
C TRP A 14 -0.39 8.69 -1.39
N GLY A 15 0.02 8.69 -2.67
CA GLY A 15 -0.57 7.85 -3.70
C GLY A 15 -0.57 6.35 -3.36
N TRP A 16 0.53 5.81 -2.83
CA TRP A 16 0.55 4.41 -2.38
C TRP A 16 -0.31 4.19 -1.13
N SER A 17 -0.31 5.14 -0.19
CA SER A 17 -1.13 5.07 1.02
C SER A 17 -2.63 5.16 0.75
N GLN A 18 -3.02 6.01 -0.17
CA GLN A 18 -4.38 6.16 -0.68
C GLN A 18 -4.86 4.86 -1.31
N LYS A 19 -4.06 4.30 -2.23
CA LYS A 19 -4.34 3.01 -2.87
C LYS A 19 -4.45 1.88 -1.84
N MET A 20 -3.56 1.85 -0.87
CA MET A 20 -3.58 0.85 0.20
C MET A 20 -4.82 0.97 1.09
N ALA A 21 -5.14 2.17 1.56
CA ALA A 21 -6.32 2.39 2.39
C ALA A 21 -7.61 2.02 1.65
N LEU A 22 -7.71 2.38 0.37
CA LEU A 22 -8.85 2.02 -0.48
C LEU A 22 -8.92 0.51 -0.73
N ALA A 23 -7.79 -0.14 -1.00
CA ALA A 23 -7.72 -1.59 -1.17
C ALA A 23 -8.13 -2.32 0.11
N CYS A 24 -7.68 -1.82 1.26
CA CYS A 24 -7.99 -2.37 2.56
C CYS A 24 -9.47 -2.21 2.92
N PHE A 25 -10.10 -1.08 2.57
CA PHE A 25 -11.54 -0.92 2.73
C PHE A 25 -12.35 -1.97 1.94
N LYS A 26 -11.86 -2.35 0.76
CA LYS A 26 -12.51 -3.31 -0.16
C LYS A 26 -12.23 -4.78 0.16
N ASP A 27 -11.22 -5.10 0.99
CA ASP A 27 -10.83 -6.48 1.28
C ASP A 27 -11.36 -6.95 2.64
N GLU A 28 -12.08 -8.08 2.67
CA GLU A 28 -12.65 -8.62 3.91
C GLU A 28 -11.59 -8.98 4.95
N LYS A 29 -10.37 -9.40 4.53
CA LYS A 29 -9.29 -9.70 5.47
C LYS A 29 -8.88 -8.50 6.29
N CYS A 30 -8.96 -7.30 5.70
CA CYS A 30 -8.76 -6.07 6.42
C CYS A 30 -9.86 -5.82 7.44
N LYS A 31 -11.13 -6.11 7.12
CA LYS A 31 -12.24 -5.89 8.07
C LYS A 31 -12.13 -6.78 9.29
N ASP A 32 -11.74 -8.04 9.12
CA ASP A 32 -11.57 -8.99 10.23
C ASP A 32 -10.34 -8.66 11.09
N TRP A 33 -9.29 -8.12 10.48
CA TRP A 33 -8.10 -7.61 11.17
C TRP A 33 -8.45 -6.57 12.25
N TYR A 34 -9.46 -5.71 12.03
CA TYR A 34 -9.88 -4.70 13.02
C TYR A 34 -10.81 -5.25 14.12
N LYS A 35 -11.45 -6.40 13.91
CA LYS A 35 -12.45 -6.95 14.83
C LYS A 35 -11.84 -7.78 15.96
N HIS A 36 -10.69 -8.41 15.73
CA HIS A 36 -10.15 -9.45 16.62
C HIS A 36 -9.05 -8.98 17.60
N GLY A 37 -8.95 -7.68 17.87
CA GLY A 37 -7.90 -7.11 18.73
C GLY A 37 -6.60 -6.84 17.96
N MET A 38 -5.59 -6.27 18.63
CA MET A 38 -4.30 -5.97 18.00
C MET A 38 -3.67 -7.25 17.45
N PRO A 39 -3.52 -7.38 16.13
CA PRO A 39 -2.84 -8.52 15.53
C PRO A 39 -1.39 -8.56 16.01
N THR A 40 -0.81 -9.76 16.04
CA THR A 40 0.64 -9.86 16.24
C THR A 40 1.33 -9.18 15.05
N THR A 41 2.47 -8.52 15.27
CA THR A 41 3.17 -7.74 14.24
C THR A 41 3.42 -8.52 12.94
N SER A 42 3.59 -9.85 13.05
CA SER A 42 3.72 -10.74 11.90
C SER A 42 2.46 -10.85 11.04
N ASP A 43 1.27 -10.82 11.62
CA ASP A 43 0.01 -10.96 10.90
C ASP A 43 -0.43 -9.63 10.26
N GLU A 44 -0.06 -8.50 10.89
CA GLU A 44 -0.20 -7.15 10.30
C GLU A 44 0.56 -7.06 8.98
N ASN A 45 1.85 -7.41 9.02
CA ASN A 45 2.71 -7.37 7.85
C ASN A 45 2.19 -8.30 6.74
N LYS A 46 1.81 -9.55 7.07
CA LYS A 46 1.29 -10.50 6.07
C LYS A 46 0.01 -10.00 5.39
N THR A 47 -0.93 -9.44 6.17
CA THR A 47 -2.19 -8.93 5.63
C THR A 47 -1.94 -7.74 4.72
N PHE A 48 -1.11 -6.79 5.17
CA PHE A 48 -0.72 -5.64 4.36
C PHE A 48 -0.06 -6.08 3.05
N ILE A 49 0.96 -6.94 3.13
CA ILE A 49 1.69 -7.45 1.95
C ILE A 49 0.74 -8.11 0.95
N THR A 50 -0.17 -8.94 1.44
CA THR A 50 -1.14 -9.64 0.59
C THR A 50 -2.04 -8.65 -0.15
N VAL A 51 -2.63 -7.70 0.58
CA VAL A 51 -3.54 -6.70 0.00
C VAL A 51 -2.79 -5.75 -0.94
N ALA A 52 -1.59 -5.29 -0.54
CA ALA A 52 -0.74 -4.40 -1.33
C ALA A 52 -0.36 -5.01 -2.68
N ASN A 53 0.09 -6.27 -2.69
CA ASN A 53 0.44 -6.98 -3.92
C ASN A 53 -0.79 -7.29 -4.78
N LYS A 54 -1.89 -7.75 -4.17
CA LYS A 54 -3.16 -8.04 -4.89
C LYS A 54 -3.72 -6.80 -5.57
N ALA A 55 -3.68 -5.64 -4.89
CA ALA A 55 -4.15 -4.37 -5.41
C ALA A 55 -3.11 -3.63 -6.26
N ARG A 56 -1.92 -4.20 -6.47
CA ARG A 56 -0.79 -3.60 -7.19
C ARG A 56 -0.53 -2.14 -6.78
N ILE A 57 -0.46 -1.85 -5.47
CA ILE A 57 -0.33 -0.46 -4.99
C ILE A 57 0.97 0.21 -5.50
N TYR A 58 2.01 -0.59 -5.74
CA TYR A 58 3.30 -0.20 -6.32
C TYR A 58 3.39 -0.40 -7.84
N GLU A 59 2.26 -0.39 -8.56
CA GLU A 59 2.21 -0.70 -9.99
C GLU A 59 3.20 0.13 -10.83
N ASN A 60 3.33 1.43 -10.56
CA ASN A 60 4.25 2.29 -11.30
C ASN A 60 5.70 1.78 -11.25
N LEU A 61 6.12 1.25 -10.09
CA LEU A 61 7.43 0.67 -9.91
C LEU A 61 7.51 -0.72 -10.54
N ALA A 62 6.46 -1.54 -10.36
CA ALA A 62 6.38 -2.87 -10.96
C ALA A 62 6.50 -2.83 -12.49
N GLN A 63 5.81 -1.88 -13.15
CA GLN A 63 5.85 -1.71 -14.61
C GLN A 63 7.26 -1.40 -15.13
N ILE A 64 8.13 -0.76 -14.34
CA ILE A 64 9.52 -0.52 -14.72
C ILE A 64 10.28 -1.85 -14.80
N PHE A 65 10.16 -2.69 -13.77
CA PHE A 65 10.82 -4.00 -13.72
C PHE A 65 10.25 -5.00 -14.75
N GLU A 66 8.93 -5.00 -14.93
CA GLU A 66 8.22 -5.85 -15.90
C GLU A 66 8.71 -5.61 -17.34
N LYS A 67 8.98 -4.35 -17.71
CA LYS A 67 9.56 -4.00 -19.03
C LYS A 67 10.94 -4.63 -19.28
N HIS A 68 11.68 -4.95 -18.22
CA HIS A 68 12.99 -5.57 -18.29
C HIS A 68 12.95 -7.08 -18.05
N GLY A 69 11.76 -7.69 -18.02
CA GLY A 69 11.61 -9.14 -17.82
C GLY A 69 11.84 -9.55 -16.36
N TYR A 70 11.47 -8.70 -15.41
CA TYR A 70 11.48 -9.01 -13.99
C TYR A 70 10.09 -8.88 -13.38
N THR A 71 9.77 -9.73 -12.41
CA THR A 71 8.64 -9.54 -11.51
C THR A 71 9.06 -8.69 -10.32
N PHE A 72 8.12 -7.89 -9.80
CA PHE A 72 8.34 -7.01 -8.65
C PHE A 72 7.20 -7.22 -7.65
N SER A 73 7.54 -7.51 -6.38
CA SER A 73 6.54 -7.67 -5.33
C SER A 73 7.05 -7.19 -3.97
N LEU A 74 6.12 -6.70 -3.14
CA LEU A 74 6.41 -6.39 -1.74
C LEU A 74 6.62 -7.71 -0.97
N LYS A 75 7.73 -7.82 -0.23
CA LYS A 75 8.09 -9.02 0.52
C LYS A 75 7.99 -8.85 2.03
N SER A 76 8.40 -7.70 2.54
CA SER A 76 8.31 -7.37 3.95
C SER A 76 8.21 -5.87 4.16
N MET A 77 7.86 -5.49 5.38
CA MET A 77 7.82 -4.10 5.81
C MET A 77 8.14 -4.02 7.30
N GLU A 78 8.72 -2.91 7.75
CA GLU A 78 9.08 -2.74 9.17
C GLU A 78 7.86 -2.45 10.03
N LYS A 79 6.96 -1.58 9.56
CA LYS A 79 5.85 -1.08 10.36
C LYS A 79 4.66 -0.75 9.48
N VAL A 80 3.50 -1.28 9.83
CA VAL A 80 2.20 -0.90 9.27
C VAL A 80 1.60 0.21 10.12
N MET A 81 1.07 1.26 9.50
CA MET A 81 0.23 2.25 10.17
C MET A 81 -1.23 2.09 9.78
N ALA A 82 -2.10 2.29 10.77
CA ALA A 82 -3.54 2.32 10.57
C ALA A 82 -4.22 3.40 11.42
N LEU A 83 -5.08 4.19 10.79
CA LEU A 83 -5.84 5.27 11.42
C LEU A 83 -7.30 5.23 10.95
N ARG A 84 -8.20 5.91 11.65
CA ARG A 84 -9.58 6.09 11.18
C ARG A 84 -9.62 7.00 9.97
N VAL A 85 -10.61 6.82 9.10
CA VAL A 85 -10.77 7.63 7.87
C VAL A 85 -10.68 9.13 8.14
N ASN A 86 -11.31 9.64 9.20
CA ASN A 86 -11.29 11.07 9.53
C ASN A 86 -9.93 11.58 10.05
N GLU A 87 -9.03 10.69 10.49
CA GLU A 87 -7.68 11.02 10.96
C GLU A 87 -6.66 10.96 9.82
N LEU A 88 -7.04 10.45 8.64
CA LEU A 88 -6.15 10.32 7.50
C LEU A 88 -5.99 11.67 6.77
N PRO A 89 -4.75 12.04 6.39
CA PRO A 89 -4.47 13.29 5.67
C PRO A 89 -5.07 13.32 4.26
N PHE A 90 -5.48 12.17 3.73
CA PHE A 90 -6.15 12.01 2.43
C PHE A 90 -7.60 11.51 2.58
N SER A 91 -8.25 11.82 3.71
CA SER A 91 -9.64 11.42 3.98
C SER A 91 -10.64 11.88 2.89
N ASN A 92 -10.42 13.05 2.30
CA ASN A 92 -11.26 13.55 1.20
C ASN A 92 -11.20 12.66 -0.04
N PHE A 93 -10.02 12.16 -0.39
CA PHE A 93 -9.86 11.20 -1.49
C PHE A 93 -10.66 9.93 -1.22
N LEU A 94 -10.56 9.37 -0.01
CA LEU A 94 -11.32 8.16 0.35
C LEU A 94 -12.83 8.36 0.25
N LYS A 95 -13.35 9.52 0.69
CA LYS A 95 -14.77 9.85 0.56
C LYS A 95 -15.21 9.94 -0.91
N GLN A 96 -14.39 10.55 -1.77
CA GLN A 96 -14.65 10.62 -3.22
C GLN A 96 -14.68 9.22 -3.85
N GLU A 97 -13.84 8.31 -3.37
CA GLU A 97 -13.80 6.89 -3.80
C GLU A 97 -14.93 6.03 -3.18
N GLY A 98 -15.88 6.64 -2.46
CA GLY A 98 -17.05 5.95 -1.92
C GLY A 98 -16.81 5.22 -0.59
N VAL A 99 -15.74 5.55 0.13
CA VAL A 99 -15.54 5.02 1.50
C VAL A 99 -16.59 5.63 2.43
N ILE A 100 -17.44 4.78 3.00
CA ILE A 100 -18.51 5.16 3.93
C ILE A 100 -18.12 4.91 5.40
N GLY A 101 -18.69 5.72 6.30
CA GLY A 101 -18.46 5.62 7.73
C GLY A 101 -17.07 6.12 8.17
N ASN A 102 -16.59 5.61 9.30
CA ASN A 102 -15.27 5.94 9.84
C ASN A 102 -14.45 4.69 10.24
N PRO A 103 -14.25 3.73 9.30
CA PRO A 103 -13.44 2.55 9.58
C PRO A 103 -11.98 2.93 9.85
N LYS A 104 -11.28 2.07 10.58
CA LYS A 104 -9.83 2.11 10.67
C LYS A 104 -9.26 1.45 9.42
N LEU A 105 -8.25 2.05 8.77
CA LEU A 105 -7.67 1.59 7.50
C LEU A 105 -6.13 1.60 7.57
N MET A 106 -5.49 0.58 7.01
CA MET A 106 -4.04 0.52 6.82
C MET A 106 -3.64 1.43 5.66
N PHE A 107 -2.54 2.17 5.80
CA PHE A 107 -2.15 3.13 4.77
C PHE A 107 -0.65 3.42 4.65
N ASP A 108 0.12 3.37 5.73
CA ASP A 108 1.55 3.69 5.66
C ASP A 108 2.41 2.49 6.03
N ALA A 109 3.58 2.47 5.44
CA ALA A 109 4.62 1.47 5.62
C ALA A 109 5.91 2.22 5.94
N GLY A 110 6.47 2.04 7.14
CA GLY A 110 7.72 2.72 7.53
C GLY A 110 8.84 2.51 6.52
N ALA A 111 9.37 1.29 6.44
CA ALA A 111 10.23 0.84 5.36
C ALA A 111 9.61 -0.37 4.66
N SER A 112 9.72 -0.42 3.33
CA SER A 112 9.22 -1.49 2.46
C SER A 112 10.38 -2.20 1.78
N TYR A 113 10.39 -3.54 1.85
CA TYR A 113 11.39 -4.37 1.19
C TYR A 113 10.74 -5.18 0.07
N PHE A 114 11.36 -5.12 -1.09
CA PHE A 114 10.84 -5.71 -2.32
C PHE A 114 11.70 -6.88 -2.76
N VAL A 115 11.07 -7.81 -3.46
CA VAL A 115 11.74 -8.89 -4.18
C VAL A 115 11.58 -8.63 -5.67
N ILE A 116 12.71 -8.72 -6.37
CA ILE A 116 12.82 -8.60 -7.82
C ILE A 116 13.36 -9.93 -8.34
N GLU A 117 12.59 -10.60 -9.21
CA GLU A 117 12.95 -11.92 -9.74
C GLU A 117 12.87 -11.90 -11.26
N GLN A 118 13.74 -12.65 -11.94
CA GLN A 118 13.68 -12.75 -13.38
C GLN A 118 12.42 -13.52 -13.80
N THR A 119 11.63 -12.95 -14.71
CA THR A 119 10.47 -13.63 -15.28
C THR A 119 10.95 -14.82 -16.08
N ARG A 120 10.70 -16.04 -15.59
CA ARG A 120 11.05 -17.26 -16.31
C ARG A 120 10.29 -17.29 -17.63
N LYS A 121 11.00 -17.32 -18.76
CA LYS A 121 10.39 -17.63 -20.05
C LYS A 121 9.85 -19.06 -19.95
N GLN A 122 8.53 -19.22 -20.10
CA GLN A 122 7.98 -20.56 -20.38
C GLN A 122 8.62 -21.03 -21.69
N LYS A 123 9.33 -22.16 -21.62
CA LYS A 123 9.89 -22.84 -22.79
C LYS A 123 8.77 -23.50 -23.57
#